data_AF-A0A965Y6P8-F1
#
_entry.id   AF-A0A965Y6P8-F1
#
_cell.length_a   1.000
_cell.length_b   1.000
_cell.length_c   1.000
_cell.angle_alpha   90.00
_cell.angle_beta   90.00
_cell.angle_gamma   90.00
#
_symmetry.space_group_name_H-M   'P 1'
#
loop_
_entity.id
_entity.type
_entity.pdbx_description
1 polymer ?
#
loop_
_entity_poly.entity_id
_entity_poly.type
_entity_poly.pdbx_seq_one_letter_code
_entity_poly.pdbx_strand_id
1 'polypeptide(L)'
;MKKTVMLLLTALFLFAAAGAVMAEEDFNTYFCPPTCDPLPNSDTLNIFWKVQPMTTIKIVEDELHICTYIGAPGSGYFKKGFKYAASATGVGLRKIVGSISPALPVGVTMYGLLSKPDGIGASAGTQLLGVADVDLVKDLEKLYFGWGTGEVSLFADNNAAGGSGMVVLKLTILDQI
;
A
#
# COMPACT_ATOMS: atom_id res chain seq x y z
N MET A 1 -52.60 3.17 10.66
CA MET A 1 -51.45 3.06 11.58
C MET A 1 -50.30 2.20 11.06
N LYS A 2 -50.53 1.10 10.31
CA LYS A 2 -49.42 0.25 9.79
C LYS A 2 -48.51 0.91 8.73
N LYS A 3 -49.05 1.75 7.84
CA LYS A 3 -48.27 2.40 6.76
C LYS A 3 -47.35 3.52 7.24
N THR A 4 -47.75 4.24 8.29
CA THR A 4 -46.99 5.38 8.84
C THR A 4 -45.78 4.91 9.64
N VAL A 5 -45.89 3.79 10.35
CA VAL A 5 -44.77 3.18 11.10
C VAL A 5 -43.71 2.61 10.16
N MET A 6 -44.13 2.04 9.03
CA MET A 6 -43.20 1.49 8.03
C MET A 6 -42.38 2.58 7.33
N LEU A 7 -42.99 3.76 7.09
CA LEU A 7 -42.32 4.95 6.53
C LEU A 7 -41.33 5.58 7.52
N LEU A 8 -41.63 5.53 8.82
CA LEU A 8 -40.69 5.99 9.86
C LEU A 8 -39.49 5.05 10.00
N LEU A 9 -39.69 3.73 9.89
CA LEU A 9 -38.58 2.77 9.92
C LEU A 9 -37.67 2.91 8.69
N THR A 10 -38.21 3.08 7.49
CA THR A 10 -37.37 3.26 6.28
C THR A 10 -36.62 4.58 6.29
N ALA A 11 -37.20 5.66 6.83
CA ALA A 11 -36.48 6.91 7.06
C ALA A 11 -35.33 6.72 8.09
N LEU A 12 -35.57 6.00 9.19
CA LEU A 12 -34.52 5.73 10.18
C LEU A 12 -33.35 4.93 9.61
N PHE A 13 -33.61 3.94 8.73
CA PHE A 13 -32.57 3.17 8.06
C PHE A 13 -31.78 4.01 7.04
N LEU A 14 -32.41 4.97 6.38
CA LEU A 14 -31.73 5.88 5.44
C LEU A 14 -30.82 6.89 6.16
N PHE A 15 -31.17 7.34 7.37
CA PHE A 15 -30.30 8.20 8.17
C PHE A 15 -29.20 7.43 8.92
N ALA A 16 -29.43 6.16 9.28
CA ALA A 16 -28.39 5.31 9.89
C ALA A 16 -27.30 4.90 8.89
N ALA A 17 -27.64 4.77 7.59
CA ALA A 17 -26.67 4.48 6.54
C ALA A 17 -25.85 5.71 6.11
N ALA A 18 -26.34 6.93 6.38
CA ALA A 18 -25.65 8.19 6.10
C ALA A 18 -24.88 8.76 7.31
N GLY A 19 -25.10 8.22 8.51
CA GLY A 19 -24.51 8.69 9.78
C GLY A 19 -23.22 7.99 10.21
N ALA A 20 -22.73 7.02 9.43
CA ALA A 20 -21.37 6.49 9.57
C ALA A 20 -20.41 7.23 8.62
N VAL A 21 -20.55 8.55 8.53
CA VAL A 21 -19.39 9.40 8.24
C VAL A 21 -18.52 9.23 9.47
N MET A 22 -17.55 8.33 9.34
CA MET A 22 -16.48 8.12 10.30
C MET A 22 -16.05 9.50 10.79
N ALA A 23 -16.22 9.74 12.09
CA ALA A 23 -15.58 10.85 12.75
C ALA A 23 -14.10 10.77 12.36
N GLU A 24 -13.63 11.80 11.65
CA GLU A 24 -12.23 12.00 11.36
C GLU A 24 -11.51 11.98 12.71
N GLU A 25 -10.87 10.86 13.03
CA GLU A 25 -9.82 10.86 14.01
C GLU A 25 -8.75 11.79 13.45
N ASP A 26 -8.53 12.91 14.14
CA ASP A 26 -7.46 13.87 13.92
C ASP A 26 -6.12 13.13 13.79
N PHE A 27 -5.81 12.71 12.56
CA PHE A 27 -4.55 12.09 12.20
C PHE A 27 -3.51 13.21 12.16
N ASN A 28 -2.92 13.44 13.33
CA ASN A 28 -1.69 14.20 13.59
C ASN A 28 -1.06 14.84 12.34
N THR A 29 -1.32 16.13 12.15
CA THR A 29 -0.98 16.96 10.97
C THR A 29 0.53 17.16 10.71
N TYR A 30 1.40 16.35 11.33
CA TYR A 30 2.87 16.39 11.20
C TYR A 30 3.44 15.06 10.70
N PHE A 31 2.75 14.39 9.78
CA PHE A 31 3.19 13.10 9.26
C PHE A 31 4.36 13.22 8.26
N CYS A 32 4.42 14.31 7.49
CA CYS A 32 5.55 14.57 6.60
C CYS A 32 6.66 15.33 7.34
N PRO A 33 7.91 14.87 7.31
CA PRO A 33 9.00 15.61 7.92
C PRO A 33 9.10 16.98 7.22
N PRO A 34 9.23 18.08 7.99
CA PRO A 34 9.37 19.40 7.41
C PRO A 34 10.70 19.45 6.65
N THR A 35 10.65 19.41 5.32
CA THR A 35 11.81 19.76 4.51
C THR A 35 11.87 21.28 4.44
N CYS A 36 13.08 21.82 4.51
CA CYS A 36 13.38 23.25 4.53
C CYS A 36 12.94 23.95 3.24
N ASP A 37 11.64 24.20 3.11
CA ASP A 37 10.99 25.31 2.39
C ASP A 37 9.51 24.94 2.24
N PRO A 38 8.61 25.55 3.01
CA PRO A 38 7.18 25.35 2.81
C PRO A 38 6.79 26.06 1.52
N LEU A 39 6.81 25.34 0.40
CA LEU A 39 6.02 25.76 -0.75
C LEU A 39 4.53 25.63 -0.35
N PRO A 40 3.69 26.65 -0.59
CA PRO A 40 2.29 26.69 -0.12
C PRO A 40 1.35 25.65 -0.76
N ASN A 41 1.90 24.64 -1.44
CA ASN A 41 1.20 23.64 -2.24
C ASN A 41 1.63 22.22 -1.83
N SER A 42 1.61 21.91 -0.53
CA SER A 42 1.77 20.53 -0.08
C SER A 42 0.44 19.81 -0.11
N ASP A 43 0.45 18.58 -0.60
CA ASP A 43 -0.64 17.63 -0.40
C ASP A 43 -0.14 16.45 0.43
N THR A 44 -1.06 15.79 1.11
CA THR A 44 -0.78 14.75 2.10
C THR A 44 -1.64 13.53 1.77
N LEU A 45 -1.09 12.61 0.98
CA LEU A 45 -1.68 11.29 0.81
C LEU A 45 -1.36 10.45 2.04
N ASN A 46 -2.34 10.28 2.95
CA ASN A 46 -2.29 9.15 3.87
C ASN A 46 -2.42 7.88 3.03
N ILE A 47 -1.63 6.86 3.31
CA ILE A 47 -1.81 5.52 2.76
C ILE A 47 -1.96 4.62 3.98
N PHE A 48 -3.18 4.12 4.17
CA PHE A 48 -3.45 3.00 5.05
C PHE A 48 -3.31 1.70 4.25
N TRP A 49 -2.95 0.59 4.91
CA TRP A 49 -2.68 -0.70 4.26
C TRP A 49 -3.45 -1.75 5.02
N LYS A 50 -4.09 -2.67 4.30
CA LYS A 50 -4.65 -3.87 4.88
C LYS A 50 -3.89 -5.06 4.32
N VAL A 51 -2.97 -5.61 5.10
CA VAL A 51 -2.29 -6.86 4.74
C VAL A 51 -3.36 -7.94 4.55
N GLN A 52 -3.47 -8.52 3.36
CA GLN A 52 -4.31 -9.69 3.12
C GLN A 52 -3.55 -10.96 3.55
N PRO A 53 -3.94 -11.63 4.65
CA PRO A 53 -3.22 -12.79 5.15
C PRO A 53 -3.72 -14.06 4.46
N MET A 54 -3.35 -14.32 3.20
CA MET A 54 -3.79 -15.54 2.49
C MET A 54 -2.76 -16.11 1.50
N THR A 55 -1.46 -15.92 1.72
CA THR A 55 -0.41 -16.48 0.84
C THR A 55 0.76 -17.00 1.68
N THR A 56 1.65 -17.81 1.10
CA THR A 56 2.88 -18.29 1.76
C THR A 56 3.90 -17.17 2.01
N ILE A 57 3.44 -15.91 2.05
CA ILE A 57 4.18 -14.70 2.34
C ILE A 57 3.37 -13.86 3.34
N LYS A 58 4.06 -13.25 4.29
CA LYS A 58 3.48 -12.39 5.34
C LYS A 58 4.30 -11.11 5.43
N ILE A 59 3.64 -9.96 5.43
CA ILE A 59 4.22 -8.68 5.88
C ILE A 59 4.09 -8.62 7.41
N VAL A 60 5.14 -8.18 8.11
CA VAL A 60 5.19 -8.18 9.58
C VAL A 60 4.42 -7.00 10.15
N GLU A 61 4.53 -5.85 9.50
CA GLU A 61 3.86 -4.62 9.86
C GLU A 61 2.37 -4.74 9.55
N ASP A 62 1.53 -4.42 10.53
CA ASP A 62 0.07 -4.36 10.33
C ASP A 62 -0.31 -3.20 9.40
N GLU A 63 0.45 -2.12 9.48
CA GLU A 63 0.28 -0.91 8.71
C GLU A 63 1.62 -0.21 8.47
N LEU A 64 1.78 0.39 7.30
CA LEU A 64 2.84 1.35 7.02
C LEU A 64 2.22 2.76 6.99
N HIS A 65 3.00 3.81 7.03
CA HIS A 65 2.46 5.13 6.73
C HIS A 65 3.52 5.84 5.92
N ILE A 66 3.11 6.47 4.81
CA ILE A 66 3.98 7.16 3.89
C ILE A 66 3.23 8.35 3.30
N CYS A 67 3.92 9.47 3.11
CA CYS A 67 3.38 10.65 2.45
C CYS A 67 4.44 11.21 1.49
N THR A 68 4.01 12.08 0.58
CA THR A 68 4.89 12.78 -0.36
C THR A 68 4.38 14.19 -0.58
N TYR A 69 5.25 15.10 -1.05
CA TYR A 69 4.86 16.45 -1.46
C TYR A 69 4.56 16.51 -2.95
N ILE A 70 3.57 17.32 -3.35
CA ILE A 70 3.24 17.58 -4.75
C ILE A 70 4.25 18.54 -5.36
N GLY A 71 4.81 18.14 -6.49
CA GLY A 71 5.56 19.00 -7.37
C GLY A 71 6.79 19.68 -6.77
N ALA A 72 7.33 19.13 -5.69
CA ALA A 72 8.58 19.58 -5.11
C ALA A 72 9.77 18.90 -5.85
N PRO A 73 10.53 19.65 -6.68
CA PRO A 73 11.70 19.11 -7.34
C PRO A 73 12.76 18.75 -6.30
N GLY A 74 13.11 17.46 -6.20
CA GLY A 74 14.12 16.97 -5.26
C GLY A 74 13.60 16.48 -3.91
N SER A 75 12.31 16.58 -3.59
CA SER A 75 11.71 15.93 -2.41
C SER A 75 11.45 14.45 -2.66
N GLY A 76 12.48 13.78 -3.16
CA GLY A 76 12.42 12.45 -3.76
C GLY A 76 11.75 11.42 -2.89
N TYR A 77 11.12 10.45 -3.55
CA TYR A 77 10.70 9.14 -3.04
C TYR A 77 10.81 9.00 -1.53
N PHE A 78 9.80 9.50 -0.80
CA PHE A 78 9.71 9.16 0.61
C PHE A 78 9.58 7.66 0.70
N LYS A 79 10.42 7.04 1.52
CA LYS A 79 10.56 5.60 1.62
C LYS A 79 10.12 5.13 2.97
N LYS A 80 9.39 4.01 2.99
CA LYS A 80 9.06 3.29 4.21
C LYS A 80 9.49 1.85 4.08
N GLY A 81 10.37 1.44 4.98
CA GLY A 81 10.80 0.05 5.09
C GLY A 81 9.77 -0.80 5.83
N PHE A 82 9.75 -2.09 5.50
CA PHE A 82 8.95 -3.12 6.17
C PHE A 82 9.69 -4.46 6.17
N LYS A 83 9.25 -5.42 6.99
CA LYS A 83 9.77 -6.78 7.05
C LYS A 83 8.74 -7.75 6.51
N TYR A 84 9.20 -8.84 5.90
CA TYR A 84 8.32 -9.89 5.44
C TYR A 84 8.95 -11.27 5.65
N ALA A 85 8.09 -12.28 5.83
CA ALA A 85 8.47 -13.69 5.81
C ALA A 85 7.90 -14.33 4.55
N ALA A 86 8.64 -15.25 3.93
CA ALA A 86 8.21 -15.98 2.75
C ALA A 86 8.53 -17.48 2.87
N SER A 87 7.71 -18.29 2.22
CA SER A 87 7.90 -19.72 2.01
C SER A 87 7.58 -20.05 0.56
N ALA A 88 8.52 -20.69 -0.12
CA ALA A 88 8.43 -21.12 -1.50
C ALA A 88 8.92 -22.57 -1.62
N THR A 89 8.20 -23.49 -0.97
CA THR A 89 8.44 -24.93 -1.06
C THR A 89 7.77 -25.52 -2.30
N GLY A 90 8.42 -26.46 -2.97
CA GLY A 90 7.86 -27.14 -4.14
C GLY A 90 8.94 -27.55 -5.13
N VAL A 91 8.51 -28.12 -6.26
CA VAL A 91 9.37 -28.41 -7.40
C VAL A 91 9.26 -27.24 -8.38
N GLY A 92 10.39 -26.65 -8.79
CA GLY A 92 10.44 -25.52 -9.73
C GLY A 92 10.78 -24.18 -9.07
N LEU A 93 11.18 -23.22 -9.91
CA LEU A 93 11.46 -21.86 -9.48
C LEU A 93 10.17 -21.10 -9.21
N ARG A 94 10.20 -20.24 -8.20
CA ARG A 94 9.11 -19.34 -7.83
C ARG A 94 9.56 -17.90 -7.79
N LYS A 95 8.59 -17.01 -7.74
CA LYS A 95 8.78 -15.57 -7.66
C LYS A 95 7.80 -14.94 -6.68
N ILE A 96 8.22 -13.85 -6.04
CA ILE A 96 7.34 -12.95 -5.30
C ILE A 96 6.92 -11.84 -6.27
N VAL A 97 5.62 -11.68 -6.46
CA VAL A 97 5.03 -10.55 -7.19
C VAL A 97 4.35 -9.60 -6.23
N GLY A 98 4.33 -8.32 -6.60
CA GLY A 98 3.63 -7.26 -5.88
C GLY A 98 2.62 -6.55 -6.77
N SER A 99 1.49 -6.17 -6.19
CA SER A 99 0.47 -5.31 -6.81
C SER A 99 -0.24 -4.49 -5.75
N ILE A 100 -1.01 -3.49 -6.20
CA ILE A 100 -1.70 -2.56 -5.33
C ILE A 100 -3.19 -2.46 -5.65
N SER A 101 -4.02 -2.21 -4.65
CA SER A 101 -5.46 -1.99 -4.86
C SER A 101 -6.06 -1.05 -3.80
N PRO A 102 -6.87 -0.05 -4.17
CA PRO A 102 -7.22 0.36 -5.54
C PRO A 102 -6.02 0.97 -6.31
N ALA A 103 -6.25 1.37 -7.56
CA ALA A 103 -5.27 2.16 -8.32
C ALA A 103 -5.02 3.52 -7.62
N LEU A 104 -3.80 4.03 -7.75
CA LEU A 104 -3.45 5.34 -7.23
C LEU A 104 -4.16 6.46 -7.99
N PRO A 105 -4.41 7.61 -7.34
CA PRO A 105 -4.85 8.82 -8.02
C PRO A 105 -3.91 9.22 -9.16
N VAL A 106 -4.45 9.96 -10.14
CA VAL A 106 -3.65 10.52 -11.24
C VAL A 106 -2.56 11.42 -10.68
N GLY A 107 -1.35 11.30 -11.23
CA GLY A 107 -0.17 12.06 -10.79
C GLY A 107 0.55 11.46 -9.58
N VAL A 108 0.06 10.38 -8.99
CA VAL A 108 0.70 9.66 -7.87
C VAL A 108 1.26 8.32 -8.35
N THR A 109 2.50 8.03 -7.99
CA THR A 109 3.15 6.75 -8.28
C THR A 109 3.75 6.14 -7.03
N MET A 110 3.68 4.81 -6.93
CA MET A 110 4.30 4.04 -5.85
C MET A 110 5.27 3.02 -6.41
N TYR A 111 6.41 2.88 -5.77
CA TYR A 111 7.44 1.92 -6.13
C TYR A 111 7.65 0.93 -4.99
N GLY A 112 7.92 -0.32 -5.35
CA GLY A 112 8.24 -1.40 -4.42
C GLY A 112 9.62 -1.95 -4.69
N LEU A 113 10.32 -2.29 -3.62
CA LEU A 113 11.59 -3.02 -3.65
C LEU A 113 11.52 -4.10 -2.57
N LEU A 114 11.88 -5.33 -2.93
CA LEU A 114 12.08 -6.41 -1.96
C LEU A 114 13.51 -6.90 -1.99
N SER A 115 14.08 -7.09 -0.81
CA SER A 115 15.28 -7.90 -0.65
C SER A 115 14.95 -9.37 -0.90
N LYS A 116 15.99 -10.16 -1.13
CA LYS A 116 15.91 -11.61 -1.18
C LYS A 116 15.64 -12.18 0.23
N PRO A 117 14.68 -13.09 0.42
CA PRO A 117 14.44 -13.71 1.72
C PRO A 117 15.59 -14.67 2.06
N ASP A 118 16.24 -14.48 3.20
CA ASP A 118 17.45 -15.19 3.66
C ASP A 118 18.54 -15.33 2.57
N GLY A 119 18.62 -14.33 1.67
CA GLY A 119 19.59 -14.29 0.58
C GLY A 119 19.24 -15.14 -0.66
N ILE A 120 18.15 -15.90 -0.64
CA ILE A 120 17.71 -16.81 -1.72
C ILE A 120 16.96 -16.06 -2.83
N GLY A 121 17.24 -16.41 -4.08
CA GLY A 121 16.63 -15.80 -5.28
C GLY A 121 17.39 -14.58 -5.80
N ALA A 122 16.69 -13.74 -6.56
CA ALA A 122 17.19 -12.53 -7.17
C ALA A 122 16.18 -11.38 -7.03
N SER A 123 16.57 -10.26 -6.42
CA SER A 123 15.72 -9.07 -6.37
C SER A 123 15.60 -8.47 -7.77
N ALA A 124 14.40 -8.06 -8.17
CA ALA A 124 14.16 -7.35 -9.43
C ALA A 124 14.56 -5.86 -9.37
N GLY A 125 15.10 -5.40 -8.24
CA GLY A 125 15.32 -3.97 -7.99
C GLY A 125 14.01 -3.22 -7.76
N THR A 126 14.07 -1.89 -7.85
CA THR A 126 12.90 -1.03 -7.67
C THR A 126 11.94 -1.19 -8.86
N GLN A 127 10.67 -1.47 -8.56
CA GLN A 127 9.62 -1.66 -9.55
C GLN A 127 8.48 -0.67 -9.32
N LEU A 128 7.87 -0.18 -10.41
CA LEU A 128 6.64 0.61 -10.34
C LEU A 128 5.48 -0.31 -9.99
N LEU A 129 4.77 -0.03 -8.90
CA LEU A 129 3.61 -0.79 -8.48
C LEU A 129 2.34 -0.23 -9.13
N GLY A 130 1.50 -1.13 -9.61
CA GLY A 130 0.17 -0.85 -10.12
C GLY A 130 -0.81 -1.96 -9.74
N VAL A 131 -1.99 -1.92 -10.35
CA VAL A 131 -3.01 -2.98 -10.13
C VAL A 131 -2.62 -4.32 -10.73
N ALA A 132 -1.66 -4.34 -11.66
CA ALA A 132 -1.11 -5.56 -12.22
C ALA A 132 0.07 -6.06 -11.37
N ASP A 133 0.20 -7.38 -11.29
CA ASP A 133 1.32 -8.02 -10.61
C ASP A 133 2.63 -7.73 -11.34
N VAL A 134 3.63 -7.27 -10.59
CA VAL A 134 5.01 -7.07 -11.06
C VAL A 134 5.97 -7.93 -10.26
N ASP A 135 6.99 -8.47 -10.91
CA ASP A 135 7.99 -9.32 -10.26
C ASP A 135 8.88 -8.49 -9.32
N LEU A 136 8.98 -8.87 -8.05
CA LEU A 136 9.82 -8.20 -7.04
C LEU A 136 11.02 -9.04 -6.63
N VAL A 137 10.84 -10.37 -6.54
CA VAL A 137 11.92 -11.34 -6.33
C VAL A 137 11.69 -12.54 -7.24
N LYS A 138 12.74 -13.02 -7.90
CA LYS A 138 12.72 -14.19 -8.81
C LYS A 138 13.62 -15.30 -8.27
N ASP A 139 13.58 -16.45 -8.94
CA ASP A 139 14.49 -17.57 -8.72
C ASP A 139 14.47 -18.13 -7.28
N LEU A 140 13.30 -18.07 -6.63
CA LEU A 140 13.11 -18.68 -5.32
C LEU A 140 13.01 -20.19 -5.46
N GLU A 141 13.90 -20.91 -4.81
CA GLU A 141 13.91 -22.37 -4.78
C GLU A 141 14.11 -22.85 -3.34
N LYS A 142 13.38 -23.90 -2.94
CA LYS A 142 13.59 -24.62 -1.67
C LYS A 142 13.52 -23.75 -0.41
N LEU A 143 12.78 -22.63 -0.46
CA LEU A 143 12.61 -21.75 0.70
C LEU A 143 11.54 -22.33 1.63
N TYR A 144 11.94 -23.02 2.71
CA TYR A 144 11.01 -23.52 3.71
C TYR A 144 10.35 -22.37 4.49
N PHE A 145 11.18 -21.43 4.94
CA PHE A 145 10.79 -20.19 5.61
C PHE A 145 12.01 -19.27 5.60
N GLY A 146 11.85 -18.00 5.25
CA GLY A 146 12.92 -17.02 5.36
C GLY A 146 12.44 -15.58 5.43
N TRP A 147 13.32 -14.72 5.92
CA TRP A 147 13.02 -13.32 6.19
C TRP A 147 13.63 -12.40 5.12
N GLY A 148 12.87 -11.42 4.69
CA GLY A 148 13.35 -10.34 3.85
C GLY A 148 12.91 -8.97 4.37
N THR A 149 13.47 -7.94 3.77
CA THR A 149 13.05 -6.55 3.94
C THR A 149 12.40 -6.05 2.66
N GLY A 150 11.44 -5.17 2.82
CA GLY A 150 10.82 -4.44 1.73
C GLY A 150 10.94 -2.95 1.94
N GLU A 151 10.80 -2.21 0.86
CA GLU A 151 10.69 -0.77 0.84
C GLU A 151 9.56 -0.41 -0.13
N VAL A 152 8.67 0.47 0.32
CA VAL A 152 7.76 1.19 -0.56
C VAL A 152 8.19 2.63 -0.63
N SER A 153 8.02 3.26 -1.78
CA SER A 153 8.21 4.70 -1.92
C SER A 153 7.12 5.36 -2.73
N LEU A 154 6.77 6.58 -2.36
CA LEU A 154 5.68 7.33 -2.94
C LEU A 154 6.20 8.61 -3.59
N PHE A 155 5.62 8.96 -4.73
CA PHE A 155 5.92 10.17 -5.49
C PHE A 155 4.62 10.81 -6.01
N ALA A 156 4.57 12.13 -6.01
CA ALA A 156 3.47 12.91 -6.58
C ALA A 156 4.02 14.01 -7.50
N ASP A 157 3.59 14.00 -8.76
CA ASP A 157 3.95 15.02 -9.75
C ASP A 157 3.16 16.32 -9.58
N ASN A 158 3.48 17.34 -10.38
CA ASN A 158 2.84 18.66 -10.32
C ASN A 158 1.34 18.65 -10.65
N ASN A 159 0.82 17.57 -11.25
CA ASN A 159 -0.57 17.42 -11.65
C ASN A 159 -1.38 16.56 -10.67
N ALA A 160 -0.74 16.00 -9.64
CA ALA A 160 -1.44 15.28 -8.59
C ALA A 160 -2.44 16.20 -7.87
N ALA A 161 -3.52 15.62 -7.38
CA ALA A 161 -4.54 16.33 -6.64
C ALA A 161 -4.42 16.04 -5.14
N GLY A 162 -4.64 17.11 -4.37
CA GLY A 162 -5.03 17.13 -2.96
C GLY A 162 -5.79 15.88 -2.47
N GLY A 163 -5.29 15.11 -1.51
CA GLY A 163 -6.11 14.15 -0.77
C GLY A 163 -5.35 13.08 0.01
N SER A 164 -6.10 12.40 0.90
CA SER A 164 -5.69 11.21 1.65
C SER A 164 -6.38 9.95 1.13
N GLY A 165 -5.76 8.77 1.28
CA GLY A 165 -6.27 7.52 0.71
C GLY A 165 -5.83 6.25 1.44
N MET A 166 -6.17 5.10 0.87
CA MET A 166 -5.79 3.79 1.39
C MET A 166 -5.48 2.90 0.20
N VAL A 167 -4.36 2.18 0.29
CA VAL A 167 -3.94 1.25 -0.75
C VAL A 167 -3.44 -0.03 -0.09
N VAL A 168 -3.96 -1.16 -0.56
CA VAL A 168 -3.50 -2.48 -0.16
C VAL A 168 -2.32 -2.89 -1.03
N LEU A 169 -1.14 -3.01 -0.43
CA LEU A 169 -0.03 -3.75 -1.05
C LEU A 169 -0.30 -5.24 -0.91
N LYS A 170 -0.41 -5.93 -2.05
CA LYS A 170 -0.53 -7.38 -2.12
C LYS A 170 0.81 -7.97 -2.52
N LEU A 171 1.32 -8.89 -1.72
CA LEU A 171 2.46 -9.74 -2.09
C LEU A 171 1.97 -11.18 -2.29
N THR A 172 2.39 -11.80 -3.38
CA THR A 172 1.98 -13.18 -3.73
C THR A 172 3.19 -13.97 -4.19
N ILE A 173 3.24 -15.25 -3.83
CA ILE A 173 4.22 -16.18 -4.38
C ILE A 173 3.57 -16.95 -5.53
N LEU A 174 4.20 -16.91 -6.70
CA LEU A 174 3.76 -17.56 -7.93
C LEU A 174 4.87 -18.48 -8.47
N ASP A 175 4.48 -19.46 -9.29
CA ASP A 175 5.46 -20.24 -10.06
C ASP A 175 6.10 -19.37 -11.15
N GLN A 176 7.37 -19.64 -11.44
CA GLN A 176 8.14 -18.96 -12.46
C GLN A 176 8.22 -19.85 -13.71
N ILE A 177 7.57 -19.39 -14.80
CA ILE A 177 7.57 -20.03 -16.12
C ILE A 177 8.72 -19.47 -16.95
#